data_AF-A0A3C0EPX0-F1
#
_entry.id   AF-A0A3C0EPX0-F1
#
_cell.length_a   1.000
_cell.length_b   1.000
_cell.length_c   1.000
_cell.angle_alpha   90.00
_cell.angle_beta   90.00
_cell.angle_gamma   90.00
#
_symmetry.space_group_name_H-M   'P 1'
#
loop_
_entity.id
_entity.type
_entity.pdbx_description
1 polymer ?
#
loop_
_entity_poly.entity_id
_entity_poly.type
_entity_poly.pdbx_seq_one_letter_code
_entity_poly.pdbx_strand_id
1 'polypeptide(L)'
;MNPIKLLPVSVCLCLCGLFLLTHLAHAQVRQEPAGNTLPKAPAPMPIAAAAGQSPSTPIMSEQQHDDFAEQLDLSVFSQLAVYDNGRAKIFDTYAREMIVNVYGKTRYRDMYTKRRYPPTFTWLDLLLNKSWYADRPLIYVEILELRRALAKLLPQEVENGFLQWGRLPPSLLLTEEAQQILNGSASDLRLIKGRNQVLSAWAGYQVLPDSVQLVSPSPQSDSDKWLTLFGDDANTQVLETRLAFMELAKAWNEADVTNAQHAIDKLVELLPSIHASTYPSVTLRYAESLYNRTHKFTIGYLAYGIATLLLLIAMGTQRKWLIRWGIVFLMLGFVVHTAGFAVRGLISGRWPIHNQFESFIALAWFACLIGIGLMFAKRQWMFGAAAAALGTTALLFANTVEIPSHDVANVAGILATSRILYIHVNVVIAAYALIALGFFIALFYLGVYYFKTDAAMRMASAGLGEMDKSQGPQKLLHDLDKAHVVILQLAFWLLGV
;
A
#
# COMPACT_ATOMS: atom_id res chain seq x y z
N MET A 1 -33.28 -16.22 -36.11
CA MET A 1 -32.10 -15.72 -35.37
C MET A 1 -31.45 -16.91 -34.67
N ASN A 2 -30.24 -17.29 -35.07
CA ASN A 2 -29.54 -18.45 -34.51
C ASN A 2 -29.25 -18.26 -33.02
N PRO A 3 -29.44 -19.28 -32.16
CA PRO A 3 -29.00 -19.21 -30.78
C PRO A 3 -27.47 -19.33 -30.77
N ILE A 4 -26.80 -18.26 -30.34
CA ILE A 4 -25.37 -18.31 -30.01
C ILE A 4 -25.23 -19.35 -28.87
N LYS A 5 -24.67 -20.52 -29.19
CA LYS A 5 -24.33 -21.55 -28.21
C LYS A 5 -23.23 -20.97 -27.31
N LEU A 6 -23.62 -20.48 -26.13
CA LEU A 6 -22.69 -20.16 -25.05
C LEU A 6 -21.85 -21.41 -24.74
N LEU A 7 -20.53 -21.25 -24.74
CA LEU A 7 -19.60 -22.31 -24.34
C LEU A 7 -20.00 -22.87 -22.96
N PRO A 8 -19.87 -24.20 -22.72
CA PRO A 8 -20.13 -24.78 -21.40
C PRO A 8 -19.31 -24.03 -20.34
N VAL A 9 -19.89 -23.80 -19.17
CA VAL A 9 -19.21 -23.16 -18.02
C VAL A 9 -17.82 -23.77 -17.77
N SER A 10 -17.72 -25.09 -17.96
CA SER A 10 -16.48 -25.86 -17.89
C SER A 10 -15.41 -25.39 -18.89
N VAL A 11 -15.79 -25.00 -20.11
CA VAL A 11 -14.85 -24.52 -21.14
C VAL A 11 -14.45 -23.07 -20.88
N CYS A 12 -15.36 -22.23 -20.38
CA CYS A 12 -15.00 -20.86 -19.98
C CYS A 12 -14.06 -20.84 -18.76
N LEU A 13 -14.25 -21.77 -17.81
CA LEU A 13 -13.35 -21.99 -16.68
C LEU A 13 -12.04 -22.64 -17.11
N CYS A 14 -12.04 -23.57 -18.07
CA CYS A 14 -10.81 -24.08 -18.68
C CYS A 14 -10.06 -22.98 -19.42
N LEU A 15 -10.74 -22.04 -20.09
CA LEU A 15 -10.11 -20.90 -20.76
C LEU A 15 -9.56 -19.89 -19.76
N CYS A 16 -10.26 -19.59 -18.65
CA CYS A 16 -9.71 -18.80 -17.55
C CYS A 16 -8.53 -19.51 -16.87
N GLY A 17 -8.61 -20.84 -16.68
CA GLY A 17 -7.53 -21.68 -16.18
C GLY A 17 -6.33 -21.72 -17.12
N LEU A 18 -6.56 -21.82 -18.43
CA LEU A 18 -5.52 -21.73 -19.46
C LEU A 18 -4.91 -20.32 -19.50
N PHE A 19 -5.71 -19.27 -19.40
CA PHE A 19 -5.23 -17.88 -19.35
C PHE A 19 -4.38 -17.63 -18.09
N LEU A 20 -4.80 -18.18 -16.94
CA LEU A 20 -3.99 -18.24 -15.73
C LEU A 20 -2.69 -19.00 -15.96
N LEU A 21 -2.75 -20.22 -16.47
CA LEU A 21 -1.59 -21.07 -16.70
C LEU A 21 -0.61 -20.45 -17.70
N THR A 22 -1.09 -19.77 -18.74
CA THR A 22 -0.25 -19.04 -19.70
C THR A 22 0.41 -17.82 -19.07
N HIS A 23 -0.28 -17.07 -18.20
CA HIS A 23 0.34 -15.96 -17.46
C HIS A 23 1.30 -16.45 -16.38
N LEU A 24 1.00 -17.56 -15.71
CA LEU A 24 1.86 -18.21 -14.71
C LEU A 24 3.13 -18.80 -15.35
N ALA A 25 3.05 -19.27 -16.60
CA ALA A 25 4.20 -19.77 -17.35
C ALA A 25 5.16 -18.67 -17.83
N HIS A 26 4.67 -17.43 -18.00
CA HIS A 26 5.46 -16.27 -18.44
C HIS A 26 5.88 -15.33 -17.30
N ALA A 27 5.46 -15.60 -16.06
CA ALA A 27 5.91 -14.82 -14.91
C ALA A 27 7.40 -15.06 -14.69
N GLN A 28 8.22 -14.03 -14.96
CA GLN A 28 9.66 -14.08 -14.79
C GLN A 28 9.99 -14.42 -13.33
N VAL A 29 10.52 -15.63 -13.13
CA VAL A 29 11.40 -15.90 -11.98
C VAL A 29 12.53 -14.89 -12.12
N ARG A 30 12.70 -14.00 -11.14
CA ARG A 30 13.88 -13.13 -11.14
C ARG A 30 15.10 -14.05 -11.18
N GLN A 31 15.95 -13.89 -12.19
CA GLN A 31 17.35 -14.26 -12.00
C GLN A 31 17.86 -13.36 -10.88
N GLU A 32 18.54 -13.96 -9.90
CA GLU A 32 19.15 -13.20 -8.82
C GLU A 32 19.97 -12.05 -9.43
N PRO A 33 19.85 -10.80 -8.96
CA PRO A 33 20.99 -9.91 -9.09
C PRO A 33 22.14 -10.63 -8.37
N ALA A 34 23.20 -10.95 -9.10
CA ALA A 34 24.34 -11.66 -8.55
C ALA A 34 24.86 -10.89 -7.32
N GLY A 35 24.80 -11.53 -6.15
CA GLY A 35 25.42 -11.02 -4.94
C GLY A 35 24.43 -10.43 -3.92
N ASN A 36 23.92 -11.31 -3.06
CA ASN A 36 23.41 -10.96 -1.74
C ASN A 36 24.57 -10.56 -0.79
N THR A 37 25.40 -9.61 -1.23
CA THR A 37 26.37 -8.95 -0.36
C THR A 37 25.68 -7.71 0.19
N LEU A 38 25.44 -7.67 1.50
CA LEU A 38 25.12 -6.41 2.18
C LEU A 38 26.13 -5.37 1.69
N PRO A 39 25.69 -4.24 1.11
CA PRO A 39 26.64 -3.19 0.76
C PRO A 39 27.42 -2.82 2.02
N LYS A 40 28.74 -2.60 1.88
CA LYS A 40 29.49 -1.87 2.91
C LYS A 40 28.66 -0.64 3.27
N ALA A 41 28.55 -0.33 4.57
CA ALA A 41 27.82 0.83 5.03
C ALA A 41 28.23 2.03 4.16
N PRO A 42 27.29 2.66 3.44
CA PRO A 42 27.61 3.79 2.59
C PRO A 42 28.26 4.90 3.42
N ALA A 43 29.15 5.68 2.79
CA ALA A 43 29.71 6.84 3.45
C ALA A 43 28.55 7.79 3.85
N PRO A 44 28.52 8.27 5.12
CA PRO A 44 27.48 9.16 5.59
C PRO A 44 27.47 10.45 4.78
N MET A 45 26.31 11.09 4.62
CA MET A 45 26.28 12.39 3.96
C MET A 45 27.06 13.39 4.82
N PRO A 46 28.07 14.12 4.30
CA PRO A 46 28.90 15.03 5.11
C PRO A 46 28.08 16.09 5.86
N ILE A 47 26.95 16.50 5.28
CA ILE A 47 26.00 17.44 5.87
C ILE A 47 25.25 16.81 7.06
N ALA A 48 24.95 15.51 7.00
CA ALA A 48 24.33 14.78 8.09
C ALA A 48 25.28 14.58 9.29
N ALA A 49 26.57 14.37 9.01
CA ALA A 49 27.60 14.32 10.03
C ALA A 49 27.82 15.71 10.69
N ALA A 50 27.69 16.79 9.93
CA ALA A 50 27.73 18.16 10.47
C ALA A 50 26.48 18.53 11.30
N ALA A 51 25.33 17.92 11.03
CA ALA A 51 24.12 18.03 11.86
C ALA A 51 24.23 17.33 13.23
N GLY A 52 25.37 16.68 13.53
CA GLY A 52 25.71 16.12 14.83
C GLY A 52 26.05 17.16 15.91
N GLN A 53 26.10 18.45 15.58
CA GLN A 53 26.08 19.53 16.57
C GLN A 53 24.70 20.18 16.52
N SER A 54 23.81 19.78 17.45
CA SER A 54 22.50 20.39 17.60
C SER A 54 22.64 21.86 18.05
N PRO A 55 22.30 22.88 17.24
CA PRO A 55 21.58 23.99 17.81
C PRO A 55 20.24 23.42 18.26
N SER A 56 19.98 23.44 19.57
CA SER A 56 18.65 23.15 20.14
C SER A 56 17.60 24.19 19.73
N THR A 57 18.02 25.24 19.02
CA THR A 57 17.17 26.34 18.57
C THR A 57 16.80 26.14 17.11
N PRO A 58 15.51 26.12 16.76
CA PRO A 58 15.05 26.12 15.37
C PRO A 58 15.67 27.28 14.59
N ILE A 59 16.11 27.01 13.37
CA ILE A 59 16.77 27.99 12.50
C ILE A 59 15.76 29.02 11.96
N MET A 60 14.48 28.62 11.85
CA MET A 60 13.38 29.46 11.36
C MET A 60 12.35 29.71 12.45
N SER A 61 11.73 30.89 12.45
CA SER A 61 10.47 31.10 13.18
C SER A 61 9.33 30.26 12.57
N GLU A 62 8.24 30.07 13.32
CA GLU A 62 7.13 29.24 12.83
C GLU A 62 6.49 29.76 11.56
N GLN A 63 6.32 31.09 11.45
CA GLN A 63 5.78 31.71 10.25
C GLN A 63 6.74 31.58 9.06
N GLN A 64 8.04 31.81 9.27
CA GLN A 64 9.03 31.66 8.19
C GLN A 64 9.09 30.22 7.66
N HIS A 65 9.05 29.24 8.55
CA HIS A 65 9.04 27.82 8.17
C HIS A 65 7.78 27.47 7.35
N ASP A 66 6.64 27.98 7.77
CA ASP A 66 5.35 27.81 7.11
C ASP A 66 5.35 28.44 5.70
N ASP A 67 5.80 29.68 5.58
CA ASP A 67 5.89 30.42 4.33
C ASP A 67 6.91 29.76 3.38
N PHE A 68 8.04 29.28 3.91
CA PHE A 68 9.07 28.56 3.15
C PHE A 68 8.49 27.27 2.56
N ALA A 69 7.78 26.48 3.35
CA ALA A 69 7.15 25.24 2.89
C ALA A 69 6.05 25.46 1.83
N GLU A 70 5.39 26.62 1.82
CA GLU A 70 4.33 26.94 0.87
C GLU A 70 4.84 27.31 -0.52
N GLN A 71 5.98 28.01 -0.56
CA GLN A 71 6.50 28.60 -1.78
C GLN A 71 7.34 27.62 -2.60
N LEU A 72 7.80 26.51 -2.00
CA LEU A 72 8.55 25.48 -2.71
C LEU A 72 7.63 24.56 -3.52
N ASP A 73 7.95 24.37 -4.80
CA ASP A 73 7.35 23.34 -5.65
C ASP A 73 8.22 22.06 -5.65
N LEU A 74 7.75 21.06 -4.92
CA LEU A 74 8.36 19.73 -4.86
C LEU A 74 7.67 18.71 -5.77
N SER A 75 6.69 19.11 -6.59
CA SER A 75 5.82 18.18 -7.33
C SER A 75 6.56 17.29 -8.34
N VAL A 76 7.63 17.82 -8.94
CA VAL A 76 8.50 17.07 -9.86
C VAL A 76 9.58 16.32 -9.08
N PHE A 77 10.18 16.92 -8.05
CA PHE A 77 11.14 16.28 -7.16
C PHE A 77 10.56 15.01 -6.50
N SER A 78 9.31 15.07 -6.06
CA SER A 78 8.55 13.94 -5.51
C SER A 78 8.47 12.73 -6.45
N GLN A 79 8.68 12.92 -7.75
CA GLN A 79 8.67 11.85 -8.75
C GLN A 79 10.06 11.30 -9.07
N LEU A 80 11.14 11.84 -8.50
CA LEU A 80 12.49 11.28 -8.67
C LEU A 80 12.56 9.88 -8.07
N ALA A 81 13.39 9.03 -8.65
CA ALA A 81 13.62 7.68 -8.16
C ALA A 81 14.62 7.66 -7.00
N VAL A 82 14.31 6.83 -6.01
CA VAL A 82 15.19 6.47 -4.91
C VAL A 82 15.12 4.96 -4.76
N TYR A 83 16.26 4.32 -4.50
CA TYR A 83 16.30 2.90 -4.20
C TYR A 83 16.23 2.68 -2.70
N ASP A 84 15.24 1.89 -2.32
CA ASP A 84 15.01 1.53 -0.93
C ASP A 84 14.28 0.19 -0.90
N ASN A 85 14.65 -0.66 0.06
CA ASN A 85 14.05 -1.97 0.24
C ASN A 85 13.93 -2.72 -1.10
N GLY A 86 15.05 -2.88 -1.81
CA GLY A 86 15.20 -3.75 -2.99
C GLY A 86 14.49 -3.35 -4.27
N ARG A 87 13.95 -2.12 -4.36
CA ARG A 87 13.49 -1.55 -5.64
C ARG A 87 13.72 -0.06 -5.71
N ALA A 88 13.78 0.44 -6.94
CA ALA A 88 13.60 1.86 -7.22
C ALA A 88 12.11 2.23 -7.10
N LYS A 89 11.80 3.27 -6.32
CA LYS A 89 10.47 3.82 -6.09
C LYS A 89 10.50 5.35 -6.25
N ILE A 90 9.36 5.98 -6.46
CA ILE A 90 9.33 7.45 -6.46
C ILE A 90 9.58 8.01 -5.05
N PHE A 91 10.18 9.19 -4.99
CA PHE A 91 10.59 9.82 -3.75
C PHE A 91 9.43 10.09 -2.79
N ASP A 92 8.23 10.42 -3.31
CA ASP A 92 7.02 10.55 -2.48
C ASP A 92 6.63 9.24 -1.78
N THR A 93 6.79 8.08 -2.44
CA THR A 93 6.55 6.77 -1.80
C THR A 93 7.53 6.54 -0.66
N TYR A 94 8.81 6.73 -0.93
CA TYR A 94 9.87 6.59 0.06
C TYR A 94 9.66 7.52 1.27
N ALA A 95 9.39 8.80 1.02
CA ALA A 95 9.14 9.78 2.07
C ALA A 95 7.92 9.41 2.93
N ARG A 96 6.83 8.92 2.34
CA ARG A 96 5.66 8.44 3.09
C ARG A 96 5.99 7.24 3.97
N GLU A 97 6.69 6.24 3.44
CA GLU A 97 7.07 5.05 4.19
C GLU A 97 7.94 5.42 5.40
N MET A 98 8.91 6.32 5.21
CA MET A 98 9.77 6.81 6.28
C MET A 98 8.98 7.60 7.34
N ILE A 99 8.07 8.49 6.93
CA ILE A 99 7.27 9.28 7.87
C ILE A 99 6.25 8.39 8.59
N VAL A 100 5.70 7.35 7.95
CA VAL A 100 4.85 6.37 8.65
C VAL A 100 5.64 5.63 9.73
N ASN A 101 6.87 5.21 9.45
CA ASN A 101 7.72 4.55 10.44
C ASN A 101 7.98 5.45 11.67
N VAL A 102 8.32 6.72 11.43
CA VAL A 102 8.68 7.66 12.51
C VAL A 102 7.44 8.25 13.22
N TYR A 103 6.48 8.75 12.45
CA TYR A 103 5.33 9.57 12.90
C TYR A 103 3.99 8.83 12.96
N GLY A 104 3.94 7.59 12.46
CA GLY A 104 2.74 6.74 12.44
C GLY A 104 1.65 7.21 11.47
N LYS A 105 1.91 8.21 10.62
CA LYS A 105 0.99 8.70 9.57
C LYS A 105 1.77 9.09 8.34
N THR A 106 1.11 9.15 7.19
CA THR A 106 1.74 9.49 5.90
C THR A 106 2.13 10.96 5.75
N ARG A 107 1.61 11.85 6.59
CA ARG A 107 1.92 13.29 6.59
C ARG A 107 2.17 13.77 8.01
N TYR A 108 3.25 14.52 8.19
CA TYR A 108 3.51 15.22 9.44
C TYR A 108 2.51 16.37 9.59
N ARG A 109 1.91 16.44 10.78
CA ARG A 109 1.13 17.58 11.23
C ARG A 109 1.82 18.12 12.46
N ASP A 110 2.17 19.40 12.41
CA ASP A 110 2.66 20.10 13.58
C ASP A 110 1.52 20.30 14.58
N MET A 111 1.73 19.92 15.83
CA MET A 111 0.68 20.00 16.86
C MET A 111 0.53 21.41 17.44
N TYR A 112 1.53 22.27 17.31
CA TYR A 112 1.51 23.66 17.74
C TYR A 112 0.85 24.54 16.67
N THR A 113 1.39 24.55 15.44
CA THR A 113 0.86 25.38 14.34
C THR A 113 -0.38 24.78 13.66
N LYS A 114 -0.66 23.49 13.90
CA LYS A 114 -1.71 22.68 13.24
C LYS A 114 -1.50 22.49 11.74
N ARG A 115 -0.44 23.04 11.13
CA ARG A 115 -0.10 22.90 9.71
C ARG A 115 0.24 21.45 9.37
N ARG A 116 -0.07 21.06 8.13
CA ARG A 116 0.27 19.76 7.57
C ARG A 116 1.27 19.97 6.44
N TYR A 117 2.36 19.21 6.47
CA TYR A 117 3.39 19.32 5.45
C TYR A 117 3.32 18.12 4.49
N PRO A 118 3.67 18.31 3.21
CA PRO A 118 3.84 17.20 2.27
C PRO A 118 4.92 16.22 2.73
N PRO A 119 4.80 14.91 2.42
CA PRO A 119 5.79 13.92 2.86
C PRO A 119 7.21 14.23 2.36
N THR A 120 7.35 14.60 1.10
CA THR A 120 8.64 14.97 0.50
C THR A 120 9.27 16.18 1.21
N PHE A 121 8.48 17.21 1.55
CA PHE A 121 8.96 18.36 2.32
C PHE A 121 9.44 17.91 3.70
N THR A 122 8.59 17.23 4.48
CA THR A 122 8.94 16.77 5.83
C THR A 122 10.20 15.91 5.83
N TRP A 123 10.38 15.06 4.82
CA TRP A 123 11.58 14.25 4.72
C TRP A 123 12.84 15.10 4.48
N LEU A 124 12.80 16.04 3.54
CA LEU A 124 13.91 16.95 3.28
C LEU A 124 14.19 17.84 4.49
N ASP A 125 13.15 18.26 5.19
CA ASP A 125 13.24 19.11 6.36
C ASP A 125 13.79 18.36 7.58
N LEU A 126 13.42 17.09 7.79
CA LEU A 126 14.05 16.23 8.80
C LEU A 126 15.54 16.01 8.54
N LEU A 127 15.94 16.05 7.26
CA LEU A 127 17.32 15.89 6.84
C LEU A 127 18.13 17.18 7.00
N LEU A 128 17.58 18.32 6.56
CA LEU A 128 18.28 19.59 6.43
C LEU A 128 18.08 20.51 7.64
N ASN A 129 16.96 20.36 8.36
CA ASN A 129 16.55 21.19 9.49
C ASN A 129 16.03 20.32 10.64
N LYS A 130 16.83 19.33 11.03
CA LYS A 130 16.48 18.37 12.10
C LYS A 130 16.13 19.03 13.43
N SER A 131 16.73 20.20 13.72
CA SER A 131 16.48 21.01 14.92
C SER A 131 15.01 21.41 15.09
N TRP A 132 14.28 21.65 13.99
CA TRP A 132 12.86 22.00 14.01
C TRP A 132 12.00 20.96 14.72
N TYR A 133 12.39 19.69 14.63
CA TYR A 133 11.64 18.56 15.15
C TYR A 133 12.08 18.09 16.53
N ALA A 134 13.23 18.56 17.04
CA ALA A 134 13.88 18.00 18.23
C ALA A 134 12.95 17.95 19.46
N ASP A 135 12.20 19.02 19.68
CA ASP A 135 11.27 19.16 20.81
C ASP A 135 9.79 19.11 20.39
N ARG A 136 9.49 18.81 19.12
CA ARG A 136 8.12 18.70 18.61
C ARG A 136 7.60 17.25 18.66
N PRO A 137 6.28 17.03 18.76
CA PRO A 137 5.70 15.68 18.74
C PRO A 137 5.95 14.97 17.41
N LEU A 138 6.95 14.08 17.38
CA LEU A 138 7.36 13.37 16.17
C LEU A 138 7.23 11.86 16.32
N ILE A 139 7.87 11.27 17.35
CA ILE A 139 8.00 9.81 17.46
C ILE A 139 6.69 9.20 17.95
N TYR A 140 6.03 8.42 17.10
CA TYR A 140 4.78 7.74 17.47
C TYR A 140 5.00 6.62 18.48
N VAL A 141 4.12 6.52 19.47
CA VAL A 141 4.12 5.43 20.46
C VAL A 141 2.77 4.74 20.47
N GLU A 142 2.69 3.54 19.89
CA GLU A 142 1.43 2.77 19.75
C GLU A 142 0.83 2.39 21.11
N ILE A 143 1.68 1.93 22.05
CA ILE A 143 1.23 1.36 23.31
C ILE A 143 1.08 2.44 24.39
N LEU A 144 -0.14 2.59 24.91
CA LEU A 144 -0.49 3.62 25.89
C LEU A 144 0.32 3.53 27.19
N GLU A 145 0.58 2.33 27.69
CA GLU A 145 1.35 2.13 28.92
C GLU A 145 2.81 2.61 28.76
N LEU A 146 3.45 2.23 27.66
CA LEU A 146 4.79 2.71 27.32
C LEU A 146 4.82 4.23 27.12
N ARG A 147 3.81 4.77 26.44
CA ARG A 147 3.66 6.22 26.24
C ARG A 147 3.55 6.96 27.57
N ARG A 148 2.77 6.43 28.53
CA ARG A 148 2.66 7.00 29.89
C ARG A 148 3.98 6.93 30.65
N ALA A 149 4.72 5.83 30.54
CA ALA A 149 6.02 5.70 31.19
C ALA A 149 7.02 6.75 30.68
N LEU A 150 7.08 6.95 29.36
CA LEU A 150 7.97 7.92 28.74
C LEU A 150 7.50 9.37 28.96
N ALA A 151 6.19 9.65 28.88
CA ALA A 151 5.67 11.01 29.03
C ALA A 151 5.92 11.61 30.43
N LYS A 152 6.02 10.78 31.47
CA LYS A 152 6.38 11.21 32.83
C LYS A 152 7.78 11.82 32.95
N LEU A 153 8.64 11.59 31.96
CA LEU A 153 9.97 12.19 31.90
C LEU A 153 9.94 13.63 31.35
N LEU A 154 8.80 14.06 30.79
CA LEU A 154 8.61 15.42 30.29
C LEU A 154 8.19 16.37 31.44
N PRO A 155 8.38 17.68 31.28
CA PRO A 155 7.80 18.68 32.18
C PRO A 155 6.27 18.53 32.30
N GLN A 156 5.73 18.74 33.50
CA GLN A 156 4.31 18.54 33.79
C GLN A 156 3.38 19.41 32.91
N GLU A 157 3.87 20.58 32.48
CA GLU A 157 3.13 21.53 31.65
C GLU A 157 2.80 20.96 30.27
N VAL A 158 3.66 20.07 29.75
CA VAL A 158 3.53 19.51 28.39
C VAL A 158 3.14 18.04 28.38
N GLU A 159 3.32 17.31 29.48
CA GLU A 159 3.02 15.87 29.61
C GLU A 159 1.64 15.50 29.02
N ASN A 160 0.59 16.19 29.44
CA ASN A 160 -0.79 15.93 29.00
C ASN A 160 -0.97 16.10 27.48
N GLY A 161 -0.29 17.08 26.88
CA GLY A 161 -0.32 17.32 25.43
C GLY A 161 0.29 16.15 24.67
N PHE A 162 1.49 15.72 25.04
CA PHE A 162 2.18 14.60 24.40
C PHE A 162 1.46 13.25 24.60
N LEU A 163 0.84 13.04 25.77
CA LEU A 163 -0.03 11.88 26.01
C LEU A 163 -1.23 11.84 25.05
N GLN A 164 -1.91 12.98 24.87
CA GLN A 164 -3.06 13.11 23.99
C GLN A 164 -2.68 12.97 22.51
N TRP A 165 -1.59 13.61 22.08
CA TRP A 165 -1.12 13.55 20.69
C TRP A 165 -0.60 12.16 20.29
N GLY A 166 -0.13 11.40 21.28
CA GLY A 166 0.39 10.07 21.09
C GLY A 166 1.73 9.99 20.38
N ARG A 167 2.45 11.09 20.40
CA ARG A 167 3.80 11.24 19.85
C ARG A 167 4.66 11.88 20.92
N LEU A 168 5.94 11.57 20.92
CA LEU A 168 6.94 12.09 21.87
C LEU A 168 8.00 12.91 21.11
N PRO A 169 8.66 13.85 21.80
CA PRO A 169 9.73 14.61 21.17
C PRO A 169 10.99 13.74 21.05
N PRO A 170 11.72 13.82 19.91
CA PRO A 170 12.98 13.12 19.74
C PRO A 170 14.02 13.39 20.83
N SER A 171 14.08 14.62 21.38
CA SER A 171 14.99 15.00 22.45
C SER A 171 14.81 14.16 23.72
N LEU A 172 13.57 13.76 24.04
CA LEU A 172 13.28 12.87 25.16
C LEU A 172 13.98 11.51 25.00
N LEU A 173 14.08 11.00 23.77
CA LEU A 173 14.71 9.70 23.53
C LEU A 173 16.23 9.75 23.61
N LEU A 174 16.83 10.93 23.75
CA LEU A 174 18.26 11.08 24.03
C LEU A 174 18.59 10.90 25.52
N THR A 175 17.59 10.96 26.42
CA THR A 175 17.87 10.85 27.86
C THR A 175 18.12 9.40 28.29
N GLU A 176 18.96 9.22 29.32
CA GLU A 176 19.29 7.90 29.84
C GLU A 176 18.06 7.18 30.39
N GLU A 177 17.14 7.91 31.03
CA GLU A 177 15.91 7.36 31.61
C GLU A 177 14.98 6.81 30.51
N ALA A 178 14.85 7.53 29.39
CA ALA A 178 14.06 7.06 28.27
C ALA A 178 14.68 5.79 27.66
N GLN A 179 16.01 5.75 27.53
CA GLN A 179 16.72 4.57 27.04
C GLN A 179 16.59 3.37 27.98
N GLN A 180 16.61 3.57 29.30
CA GLN A 180 16.35 2.50 30.27
C GLN A 180 14.94 1.92 30.14
N ILE A 181 13.93 2.77 29.93
CA ILE A 181 12.55 2.32 29.71
C ILE A 181 12.42 1.51 28.42
N LEU A 182 13.10 1.92 27.34
CA LEU A 182 13.06 1.26 26.04
C LEU A 182 13.84 -0.06 26.01
N ASN A 183 14.99 -0.12 26.69
CA ASN A 183 15.87 -1.29 26.72
C ASN A 183 15.55 -2.27 27.86
N GLY A 184 14.58 -1.94 28.72
CA GLY A 184 14.17 -2.82 29.81
C GLY A 184 13.64 -4.17 29.32
N SER A 185 13.64 -5.17 30.20
CA SER A 185 12.97 -6.44 29.95
C SER A 185 11.47 -6.32 30.23
N ALA A 186 10.65 -7.10 29.54
CA ALA A 186 9.22 -7.27 29.82
C ALA A 186 8.84 -8.70 29.47
N SER A 187 7.96 -9.31 30.27
CA SER A 187 7.34 -10.60 29.93
C SER A 187 6.11 -10.43 29.03
N ASP A 188 5.48 -9.24 29.05
CA ASP A 188 4.33 -8.92 28.22
C ASP A 188 4.76 -8.65 26.75
N LEU A 189 4.32 -9.53 25.86
CA LEU A 189 4.52 -9.43 24.41
C LEU A 189 4.05 -8.08 23.83
N ARG A 190 3.00 -7.48 24.40
CA ARG A 190 2.47 -6.20 23.94
C ARG A 190 3.46 -5.06 24.20
N LEU A 191 4.07 -5.04 25.38
CA LEU A 191 5.09 -4.05 25.73
C LEU A 191 6.38 -4.26 24.92
N ILE A 192 6.78 -5.52 24.66
CA ILE A 192 7.91 -5.83 23.78
C ILE A 192 7.64 -5.26 22.37
N LYS A 193 6.45 -5.51 21.80
CA LYS A 193 6.07 -4.96 20.48
C LYS A 193 6.13 -3.43 20.49
N GLY A 194 5.60 -2.79 21.53
CA GLY A 194 5.62 -1.33 21.68
C GLY A 194 7.03 -0.76 21.74
N ARG A 195 7.93 -1.37 22.53
CA ARG A 195 9.35 -0.96 22.61
C ARG A 195 10.03 -1.08 21.26
N ASN A 196 9.87 -2.22 20.59
CA ASN A 196 10.44 -2.44 19.25
C ASN A 196 9.93 -1.42 18.22
N GLN A 197 8.65 -1.05 18.28
CA GLN A 197 8.07 -0.01 17.43
C GLN A 197 8.73 1.35 17.67
N VAL A 198 8.90 1.77 18.93
CA VAL A 198 9.55 3.05 19.26
C VAL A 198 11.03 3.03 18.90
N LEU A 199 11.75 1.93 19.16
CA LEU A 199 13.15 1.77 18.79
C LEU A 199 13.34 1.81 17.26
N SER A 200 12.42 1.22 16.50
CA SER A 200 12.46 1.29 15.03
C SER A 200 12.20 2.71 14.52
N ALA A 201 11.21 3.42 15.09
CA ALA A 201 10.94 4.82 14.79
C ALA A 201 12.13 5.73 15.14
N TRP A 202 12.76 5.48 16.29
CA TRP A 202 13.95 6.20 16.75
C TRP A 202 15.18 5.95 15.86
N ALA A 203 15.42 4.70 15.47
CA ALA A 203 16.45 4.35 14.51
C ALA A 203 16.20 5.02 13.15
N GLY A 204 14.94 5.03 12.69
CA GLY A 204 14.53 5.78 11.50
C GLY A 204 14.90 7.25 11.60
N TYR A 205 14.52 7.93 12.69
CA TYR A 205 14.87 9.33 12.93
C TYR A 205 16.38 9.61 12.94
N GLN A 206 17.19 8.67 13.44
CA GLN A 206 18.65 8.83 13.49
C GLN A 206 19.33 8.58 12.14
N VAL A 207 18.94 7.52 11.43
CA VAL A 207 19.64 6.99 10.23
C VAL A 207 19.11 7.57 8.91
N LEU A 208 18.05 8.40 8.97
CA LEU A 208 17.44 9.09 7.81
C LEU A 208 18.43 9.61 6.74
N PRO A 209 19.60 10.19 7.09
CA PRO A 209 20.48 10.79 6.09
C PRO A 209 21.40 9.81 5.33
N ASP A 210 21.92 8.77 5.99
CA ASP A 210 23.15 8.12 5.51
C ASP A 210 22.92 6.98 4.52
N SER A 211 21.65 6.58 4.33
CA SER A 211 21.28 5.36 3.58
C SER A 211 20.54 5.63 2.27
N VAL A 212 20.34 6.89 1.89
CA VAL A 212 19.48 7.27 0.77
C VAL A 212 20.20 7.06 -0.55
N GLN A 213 19.75 6.08 -1.32
CA GLN A 213 20.38 5.71 -2.59
C GLN A 213 19.65 6.42 -3.75
N LEU A 214 20.24 7.50 -4.26
CA LEU A 214 19.66 8.37 -5.29
C LEU A 214 20.32 8.21 -6.66
N VAL A 215 21.55 7.71 -6.70
CA VAL A 215 22.31 7.54 -7.94
C VAL A 215 22.03 6.13 -8.47
N SER A 216 21.44 6.05 -9.67
CA SER A 216 21.15 4.77 -10.31
C SER A 216 22.44 4.03 -10.70
N PRO A 217 22.41 2.69 -10.84
CA PRO A 217 23.61 1.90 -11.14
C PRO A 217 24.24 2.34 -12.46
N SER A 218 25.57 2.39 -12.50
CA SER A 218 26.29 2.69 -13.74
C SER A 218 26.17 1.52 -14.72
N PRO A 219 25.82 1.76 -16.00
CA PRO A 219 25.75 0.70 -17.01
C PRO A 219 27.12 0.08 -17.33
N GLN A 220 28.22 0.73 -16.92
CA GLN A 220 29.59 0.26 -17.14
C GLN A 220 30.16 -0.50 -15.94
N SER A 221 29.47 -0.49 -14.81
CA SER A 221 29.86 -1.23 -13.61
C SER A 221 29.28 -2.63 -13.66
N ASP A 222 30.06 -3.64 -13.28
CA ASP A 222 29.55 -5.00 -13.03
C ASP A 222 28.61 -5.08 -11.81
N SER A 223 28.37 -3.96 -11.12
CA SER A 223 27.49 -3.89 -9.95
C SER A 223 26.16 -3.18 -10.27
N ASP A 224 25.05 -3.88 -10.10
CA ASP A 224 23.68 -3.33 -10.16
C ASP A 224 23.32 -2.48 -8.91
N LYS A 225 24.32 -1.86 -8.27
CA LYS A 225 24.16 -1.21 -6.97
C LYS A 225 23.81 0.27 -7.16
N TRP A 226 22.71 0.67 -6.56
CA TRP A 226 22.41 2.09 -6.39
C TRP A 226 23.35 2.69 -5.33
N LEU A 227 23.78 3.93 -5.57
CA LEU A 227 24.73 4.62 -4.71
C LEU A 227 24.04 5.80 -4.00
N THR A 228 24.58 6.16 -2.84
CA THR A 228 24.25 7.43 -2.21
C THR A 228 24.85 8.57 -3.03
N LEU A 229 24.33 9.80 -2.86
CA LEU A 229 24.89 10.97 -3.55
C LEU A 229 26.39 11.13 -3.30
N PHE A 230 26.87 10.76 -2.12
CA PHE A 230 28.26 10.87 -1.70
C PHE A 230 29.04 9.56 -1.81
N GLY A 231 28.47 8.54 -2.46
CA GLY A 231 29.18 7.29 -2.76
C GLY A 231 30.25 7.48 -3.84
N ASP A 232 31.12 6.48 -4.00
CA ASP A 232 32.22 6.48 -4.97
C ASP A 232 31.69 6.33 -6.40
N ASP A 233 31.42 7.45 -7.05
CA ASP A 233 31.13 7.55 -8.48
C ASP A 233 31.89 8.75 -9.06
N ALA A 234 32.67 8.48 -10.12
CA ALA A 234 33.53 9.45 -10.79
C ALA A 234 32.80 10.24 -11.89
N ASN A 235 31.53 9.96 -12.15
CA ASN A 235 30.72 10.68 -13.12
C ASN A 235 30.59 12.17 -12.73
N THR A 236 30.92 13.07 -13.66
CA THR A 236 30.88 14.53 -13.45
C THR A 236 29.48 15.00 -13.05
N GLN A 237 28.42 14.39 -13.58
CA GLN A 237 27.05 14.74 -13.20
C GLN A 237 26.72 14.38 -11.75
N VAL A 238 27.37 13.36 -11.18
CA VAL A 238 27.24 13.05 -9.75
C VAL A 238 27.87 14.17 -8.91
N LEU A 239 29.03 14.70 -9.33
CA LEU A 239 29.64 15.86 -8.67
C LEU A 239 28.72 17.10 -8.72
N GLU A 240 28.15 17.41 -9.90
CA GLU A 240 27.19 18.52 -10.04
C GLU A 240 25.95 18.31 -9.17
N THR A 241 25.45 17.07 -9.09
CA THR A 241 24.31 16.72 -8.23
C THR A 241 24.64 16.91 -6.75
N ARG A 242 25.85 16.52 -6.30
CA ARG A 242 26.32 16.77 -4.93
C ARG A 242 26.37 18.27 -4.63
N LEU A 243 26.88 19.08 -5.56
CA LEU A 243 26.94 20.53 -5.40
C LEU A 243 25.55 21.16 -5.33
N ALA A 244 24.62 20.75 -6.20
CA ALA A 244 23.23 21.19 -6.14
C ALA A 244 22.56 20.80 -4.81
N PHE A 245 22.85 19.61 -4.29
CA PHE A 245 22.36 19.18 -2.98
C PHE A 245 22.94 20.01 -1.82
N MET A 246 24.22 20.39 -1.89
CA MET A 246 24.84 21.31 -0.92
C MET A 246 24.26 22.72 -1.01
N GLU A 247 23.97 23.22 -2.21
CA GLU A 247 23.27 24.49 -2.45
C GLU A 247 21.87 24.45 -1.83
N LEU A 248 21.13 23.35 -2.03
CA LEU A 248 19.84 23.13 -1.40
C LEU A 248 19.94 23.16 0.13
N ALA A 249 20.89 22.43 0.72
CA ALA A 249 21.08 22.39 2.16
C ALA A 249 21.38 23.77 2.76
N LYS A 250 22.23 24.56 2.08
CA LYS A 250 22.52 25.93 2.48
C LYS A 250 21.27 26.81 2.40
N ALA A 251 20.58 26.80 1.26
CA ALA A 251 19.38 27.61 1.05
C ALA A 251 18.25 27.23 2.03
N TRP A 252 18.12 25.93 2.37
CA TRP A 252 17.18 25.43 3.37
C TRP A 252 17.49 26.00 4.76
N ASN A 253 18.75 26.06 5.17
CA ASN A 253 19.12 26.66 6.46
C ASN A 253 18.92 28.18 6.48
N GLU A 254 19.08 28.85 5.35
CA GLU A 254 18.89 30.31 5.23
C GLU A 254 17.43 30.72 4.98
N ALA A 255 16.51 29.75 4.88
CA ALA A 255 15.11 29.97 4.45
C ALA A 255 14.99 30.70 3.09
N ASP A 256 15.98 30.53 2.21
CA ASP A 256 16.03 31.17 0.90
C ASP A 256 15.27 30.34 -0.13
N VAL A 257 14.00 30.68 -0.34
CA VAL A 257 13.09 30.01 -1.28
C VAL A 257 13.65 30.00 -2.71
N THR A 258 14.28 31.10 -3.15
CA THR A 258 14.71 31.24 -4.55
C THR A 258 15.86 30.28 -4.85
N ASN A 259 16.88 30.28 -3.99
CA ASN A 259 18.03 29.38 -4.15
C ASN A 259 17.64 27.92 -3.85
N ALA A 260 16.73 27.68 -2.91
CA ALA A 260 16.22 26.33 -2.66
C ALA A 260 15.47 25.77 -3.88
N GLN A 261 14.57 26.55 -4.50
CA GLN A 261 13.85 26.11 -5.70
C GLN A 261 14.82 25.88 -6.88
N HIS A 262 15.78 26.78 -7.09
CA HIS A 262 16.80 26.62 -8.13
C HIS A 262 17.63 25.33 -7.93
N ALA A 263 18.03 25.02 -6.69
CA ALA A 263 18.74 23.78 -6.38
C ALA A 263 17.85 22.54 -6.58
N ILE A 264 16.56 22.61 -6.22
CA ILE A 264 15.58 21.54 -6.48
C ILE A 264 15.45 21.28 -7.99
N ASP A 265 15.31 22.33 -8.80
CA ASP A 265 15.17 22.22 -10.25
C ASP A 265 16.40 21.58 -10.90
N LYS A 266 17.61 21.96 -10.44
CA LYS A 266 18.87 21.30 -10.84
C LYS A 266 18.88 19.82 -10.47
N LEU A 267 18.48 19.46 -9.25
CA LEU A 267 18.42 18.05 -8.82
C LEU A 267 17.43 17.24 -9.67
N VAL A 268 16.32 17.85 -10.05
CA VAL A 268 15.31 17.25 -10.93
C VAL A 268 15.85 16.95 -12.33
N GLU A 269 16.72 17.82 -12.86
CA GLU A 269 17.37 17.64 -14.15
C GLU A 269 18.51 16.62 -14.08
N LEU A 270 19.39 16.74 -13.09
CA LEU A 270 20.65 15.98 -13.00
C LEU A 270 20.44 14.52 -12.61
N LEU A 271 19.59 14.23 -11.61
CA LEU A 271 19.46 12.85 -11.08
C LEU A 271 19.06 11.83 -12.15
N PRO A 272 18.05 12.09 -13.01
CA PRO A 272 17.70 11.19 -14.11
C PRO A 272 18.76 11.13 -15.22
N SER A 273 19.62 12.15 -15.35
CA SER A 273 20.62 12.22 -16.43
C SER A 273 21.88 11.40 -16.16
N ILE A 274 22.27 11.24 -14.87
CA ILE A 274 23.52 10.56 -14.47
C ILE A 274 23.72 9.23 -15.22
N HIS A 275 22.72 8.34 -15.12
CA HIS A 275 22.68 7.08 -15.85
C HIS A 275 21.28 6.84 -16.43
N ALA A 276 20.92 7.61 -17.46
CA ALA A 276 19.58 7.62 -18.05
C ALA A 276 19.05 6.23 -18.48
N SER A 277 19.93 5.30 -18.87
CA SER A 277 19.54 3.94 -19.30
C SER A 277 19.11 3.02 -18.16
N THR A 278 19.60 3.24 -16.93
CA THR A 278 19.27 2.43 -15.74
C THR A 278 18.26 3.12 -14.83
N TYR A 279 17.98 4.40 -15.07
CA TYR A 279 17.00 5.17 -14.31
C TYR A 279 15.55 4.78 -14.68
N PRO A 280 14.62 4.69 -13.71
CA PRO A 280 13.23 4.35 -14.01
C PRO A 280 12.55 5.34 -14.97
N SER A 281 11.85 4.79 -15.96
CA SER A 281 11.17 5.58 -16.99
C SER A 281 10.13 6.54 -16.40
N VAL A 282 9.92 7.66 -17.09
CA VAL A 282 8.92 8.68 -16.70
C VAL A 282 7.53 8.05 -16.54
N THR A 283 7.14 7.16 -17.46
CA THR A 283 5.85 6.48 -17.43
C THR A 283 5.67 5.62 -16.17
N LEU A 284 6.71 4.89 -15.76
CA LEU A 284 6.64 4.06 -14.55
C LEU A 284 6.52 4.92 -13.28
N ARG A 285 7.30 6.01 -13.20
CA ARG A 285 7.25 6.95 -12.07
C ARG A 285 5.90 7.66 -11.98
N TYR A 286 5.35 8.07 -13.12
CA TYR A 286 4.01 8.66 -13.19
C TYR A 286 2.91 7.66 -12.81
N ALA A 287 3.00 6.41 -13.26
CA ALA A 287 2.05 5.36 -12.90
C ALA A 287 2.03 5.11 -11.37
N GLU A 288 3.20 5.10 -10.72
CA GLU A 288 3.29 5.00 -9.26
C GLU A 288 2.69 6.23 -8.55
N SER A 289 2.99 7.44 -9.05
CA SER A 289 2.42 8.67 -8.50
C SER A 289 0.90 8.68 -8.58
N LEU A 290 0.34 8.26 -9.72
CA LEU A 290 -1.10 8.14 -9.93
C LEU A 290 -1.71 7.10 -8.99
N TYR A 291 -1.09 5.91 -8.89
CA TYR A 291 -1.52 4.83 -8.00
C TYR A 291 -1.61 5.27 -6.53
N ASN A 292 -0.65 6.08 -6.07
CA ASN A 292 -0.66 6.64 -4.72
C ASN A 292 -1.72 7.73 -4.54
N ARG A 293 -1.87 8.65 -5.52
CA ARG A 293 -2.84 9.76 -5.47
C ARG A 293 -4.29 9.29 -5.46
N THR A 294 -4.61 8.19 -6.13
CA THR A 294 -5.96 7.63 -6.17
C THR A 294 -6.36 6.87 -4.90
N HIS A 295 -5.53 6.93 -3.83
CA HIS A 295 -5.72 6.16 -2.61
C HIS A 295 -5.88 4.66 -2.91
N LYS A 296 -5.08 4.16 -3.87
CA LYS A 296 -5.02 2.75 -4.27
C LYS A 296 -6.40 2.21 -4.70
N PHE A 297 -7.04 1.38 -3.88
CA PHE A 297 -8.25 0.65 -4.24
C PHE A 297 -9.55 1.32 -3.77
N THR A 298 -9.51 2.58 -3.33
CA THR A 298 -10.69 3.32 -2.83
C THR A 298 -11.85 3.35 -3.81
N ILE A 299 -11.60 3.71 -5.07
CA ILE A 299 -12.65 3.74 -6.09
C ILE A 299 -13.21 2.32 -6.33
N GLY A 300 -12.34 1.30 -6.30
CA GLY A 300 -12.72 -0.09 -6.50
C GLY A 300 -13.70 -0.59 -5.43
N TYR A 301 -13.37 -0.44 -4.14
CA TYR A 301 -14.26 -0.90 -3.07
C TYR A 301 -15.54 -0.08 -2.96
N LEU A 302 -15.51 1.23 -3.27
CA LEU A 302 -16.73 2.05 -3.29
C LEU A 302 -17.67 1.60 -4.42
N ALA A 303 -17.14 1.36 -5.62
CA ALA A 303 -17.90 0.86 -6.75
C ALA A 303 -18.51 -0.53 -6.45
N TYR A 304 -17.72 -1.44 -5.86
CA TYR A 304 -18.27 -2.73 -5.39
C TYR A 304 -19.31 -2.56 -4.29
N GLY A 305 -19.15 -1.60 -3.37
CA GLY A 305 -20.11 -1.36 -2.29
C GLY A 305 -21.45 -0.88 -2.83
N ILE A 306 -21.41 0.06 -3.78
CA ILE A 306 -22.59 0.53 -4.52
C ILE A 306 -23.22 -0.62 -5.31
N ALA A 307 -22.41 -1.43 -6.01
CA ALA A 307 -22.91 -2.59 -6.74
C ALA A 307 -23.62 -3.59 -5.83
N THR A 308 -23.05 -3.88 -4.66
CA THR A 308 -23.64 -4.75 -3.64
C THR A 308 -25.00 -4.24 -3.23
N LEU A 309 -25.09 -2.95 -2.84
CA LEU A 309 -26.33 -2.32 -2.42
C LEU A 309 -27.39 -2.35 -3.54
N LEU A 310 -27.02 -1.94 -4.76
CA LEU A 310 -27.95 -1.91 -5.89
C LEU A 310 -28.47 -3.30 -6.25
N LEU A 311 -27.60 -4.32 -6.28
CA LEU A 311 -28.02 -5.69 -6.58
C LEU A 311 -28.90 -6.28 -5.47
N LEU A 312 -28.62 -6.01 -4.20
CA LEU A 312 -29.47 -6.44 -3.08
C LEU A 312 -30.85 -5.78 -3.12
N ILE A 313 -30.92 -4.46 -3.33
CA ILE A 313 -32.20 -3.74 -3.47
C ILE A 313 -32.93 -4.21 -4.74
N ALA A 314 -32.21 -4.47 -5.83
CA ALA A 314 -32.79 -5.01 -7.05
C ALA A 314 -33.46 -6.37 -6.82
N MET A 315 -32.86 -7.24 -6.00
CA MET A 315 -33.44 -8.53 -5.65
C MET A 315 -34.75 -8.38 -4.86
N GLY A 316 -34.83 -7.42 -3.94
CA GLY A 316 -36.05 -7.19 -3.14
C GLY A 316 -37.16 -6.46 -3.91
N THR A 317 -36.79 -5.51 -4.78
CA THR A 317 -37.74 -4.65 -5.51
C THR A 317 -38.04 -5.11 -6.93
N GLN A 318 -37.24 -6.03 -7.48
CA GLN A 318 -37.29 -6.53 -8.86
C GLN A 318 -37.19 -5.44 -9.94
N ARG A 319 -36.67 -4.25 -9.59
CA ARG A 319 -36.51 -3.14 -10.52
C ARG A 319 -35.31 -3.38 -11.45
N LYS A 320 -35.57 -3.60 -12.73
CA LYS A 320 -34.55 -3.89 -13.76
C LYS A 320 -33.46 -2.81 -13.89
N TRP A 321 -33.79 -1.54 -13.60
CA TRP A 321 -32.79 -0.46 -13.64
C TRP A 321 -31.74 -0.60 -12.53
N LEU A 322 -32.12 -1.09 -11.34
CA LEU A 322 -31.17 -1.36 -10.25
C LEU A 322 -30.22 -2.49 -10.62
N ILE A 323 -30.71 -3.54 -11.29
CA ILE A 323 -29.85 -4.62 -11.82
C ILE A 323 -28.83 -4.05 -12.80
N ARG A 324 -29.30 -3.24 -13.77
CA ARG A 324 -28.43 -2.64 -14.79
C ARG A 324 -27.33 -1.80 -14.15
N TRP A 325 -27.68 -0.89 -13.25
CA TRP A 325 -26.69 -0.05 -12.57
C TRP A 325 -25.80 -0.83 -11.61
N GLY A 326 -26.34 -1.84 -10.91
CA GLY A 326 -25.55 -2.75 -10.09
C GLY A 326 -24.47 -3.47 -10.87
N ILE A 327 -24.80 -3.95 -12.09
CA ILE A 327 -23.82 -4.55 -13.00
C ILE A 327 -22.80 -3.52 -13.49
N VAL A 328 -23.24 -2.30 -13.85
CA VAL A 328 -22.32 -1.22 -14.27
C VAL A 328 -21.30 -0.92 -13.18
N PHE A 329 -21.72 -0.76 -11.93
CA PHE A 329 -20.82 -0.51 -10.81
C PHE A 329 -19.94 -1.72 -10.47
N LEU A 330 -20.46 -2.95 -10.61
CA LEU A 330 -19.67 -4.18 -10.45
C LEU A 330 -18.53 -4.23 -11.48
N MET A 331 -18.84 -3.95 -12.74
CA MET A 331 -17.85 -3.91 -13.82
C MET A 331 -16.85 -2.75 -13.64
N LEU A 332 -17.31 -1.58 -13.22
CA LEU A 332 -16.43 -0.44 -12.89
C LEU A 332 -15.46 -0.82 -11.77
N GLY A 333 -15.96 -1.41 -10.68
CA GLY A 333 -15.14 -1.90 -9.58
C GLY A 333 -14.11 -2.93 -10.05
N PHE A 334 -14.50 -3.85 -10.92
CA PHE A 334 -13.61 -4.88 -11.48
C PHE A 334 -12.54 -4.32 -12.41
N VAL A 335 -12.89 -3.36 -13.27
CA VAL A 335 -11.92 -2.69 -14.16
C VAL A 335 -10.91 -1.88 -13.34
N VAL A 336 -11.38 -1.08 -12.37
CA VAL A 336 -10.49 -0.29 -11.49
C VAL A 336 -9.60 -1.20 -10.64
N HIS A 337 -10.17 -2.28 -10.10
CA HIS A 337 -9.41 -3.28 -9.35
C HIS A 337 -8.33 -3.93 -10.23
N THR A 338 -8.67 -4.36 -11.44
CA THR A 338 -7.72 -4.96 -12.38
C THR A 338 -6.61 -3.98 -12.78
N ALA A 339 -6.96 -2.71 -13.02
CA ALA A 339 -5.98 -1.66 -13.33
C ALA A 339 -5.02 -1.43 -12.15
N GLY A 340 -5.53 -1.30 -10.93
CA GLY A 340 -4.71 -1.14 -9.73
C GLY A 340 -3.80 -2.36 -9.46
N PHE A 341 -4.33 -3.56 -9.67
CA PHE A 341 -3.57 -4.82 -9.55
C PHE A 341 -2.44 -4.88 -10.60
N ALA A 342 -2.73 -4.56 -11.85
CA ALA A 342 -1.74 -4.52 -12.94
C ALA A 342 -0.66 -3.45 -12.71
N VAL A 343 -1.06 -2.23 -12.34
CA VAL A 343 -0.11 -1.14 -12.03
C VAL A 343 0.79 -1.53 -10.85
N ARG A 344 0.25 -2.15 -9.79
CA ARG A 344 1.07 -2.68 -8.70
C ARG A 344 2.06 -3.75 -9.19
N GLY A 345 1.65 -4.58 -10.13
CA GLY A 345 2.54 -5.58 -10.74
C GLY A 345 3.68 -4.95 -11.53
N LEU A 346 3.38 -3.90 -12.30
CA LEU A 346 4.39 -3.12 -13.05
C LEU A 346 5.37 -2.41 -12.11
N ILE A 347 4.87 -1.76 -11.05
CA ILE A 347 5.67 -1.02 -10.06
C ILE A 347 6.61 -1.95 -9.28
N SER A 348 6.12 -3.14 -8.91
CA SER A 348 6.91 -4.13 -8.17
C SER A 348 7.81 -4.99 -9.06
N GLY A 349 7.58 -4.98 -10.38
CA GLY A 349 8.25 -5.87 -11.33
C GLY A 349 7.96 -7.36 -11.06
N ARG A 350 6.77 -7.67 -10.52
CA ARG A 350 6.34 -9.05 -10.21
C ARG A 350 4.82 -9.15 -10.11
N TRP A 351 4.30 -10.38 -10.14
CA TRP A 351 2.88 -10.60 -9.90
C TRP A 351 2.52 -10.29 -8.43
N PRO A 352 1.46 -9.53 -8.12
CA PRO A 352 1.14 -9.12 -6.74
C PRO A 352 0.44 -10.22 -5.91
N ILE A 353 1.22 -11.16 -5.35
CA ILE A 353 0.70 -12.23 -4.44
C ILE A 353 1.59 -12.51 -3.23
N HIS A 354 2.64 -11.72 -3.03
CA HIS A 354 3.79 -12.15 -2.24
C HIS A 354 3.77 -11.69 -0.79
N ASN A 355 2.94 -10.71 -0.45
CA ASN A 355 2.74 -10.22 0.91
C ASN A 355 1.25 -10.24 1.27
N GLN A 356 0.95 -10.01 2.55
CA GLN A 356 -0.42 -10.10 3.06
C GLN A 356 -1.38 -9.15 2.35
N PHE A 357 -0.97 -7.90 2.08
CA PHE A 357 -1.78 -6.95 1.34
C PHE A 357 -2.10 -7.46 -0.08
N GLU A 358 -1.10 -8.00 -0.76
CA GLU A 358 -1.24 -8.57 -2.10
C GLU A 358 -2.15 -9.79 -2.15
N SER A 359 -2.11 -10.64 -1.13
CA SER A 359 -3.02 -11.78 -1.01
C SER A 359 -4.48 -11.35 -0.92
N PHE A 360 -4.79 -10.25 -0.21
CA PHE A 360 -6.16 -9.73 -0.12
C PHE A 360 -6.67 -9.21 -1.46
N ILE A 361 -5.87 -8.40 -2.17
CA ILE A 361 -6.27 -7.87 -3.48
C ILE A 361 -6.37 -9.00 -4.53
N ALA A 362 -5.45 -9.96 -4.51
CA ALA A 362 -5.48 -11.12 -5.41
C ALA A 362 -6.72 -11.99 -5.15
N LEU A 363 -7.00 -12.32 -3.89
CA LEU A 363 -8.18 -13.09 -3.48
C LEU A 363 -9.47 -12.42 -3.95
N ALA A 364 -9.60 -11.12 -3.70
CA ALA A 364 -10.76 -10.35 -4.16
C ALA A 364 -10.87 -10.32 -5.68
N TRP A 365 -9.75 -10.24 -6.40
CA TRP A 365 -9.72 -10.21 -7.86
C TRP A 365 -10.19 -11.54 -8.45
N PHE A 366 -9.67 -12.67 -7.95
CA PHE A 366 -10.10 -14.00 -8.36
C PHE A 366 -11.59 -14.24 -8.07
N ALA A 367 -12.06 -13.84 -6.89
CA ALA A 367 -13.45 -14.04 -6.52
C ALA A 367 -14.40 -13.21 -7.39
N CYS A 368 -14.02 -11.96 -7.70
CA CYS A 368 -14.80 -11.10 -8.59
C CYS A 368 -14.82 -11.65 -10.02
N LEU A 369 -13.67 -12.06 -10.55
CA LEU A 369 -13.58 -12.67 -11.88
C LEU A 369 -14.50 -13.89 -12.00
N ILE A 370 -14.42 -14.81 -11.04
CA ILE A 370 -15.22 -16.04 -11.06
C ILE A 370 -16.70 -15.74 -10.81
N GLY A 371 -17.02 -14.89 -9.83
CA GLY A 371 -18.41 -14.54 -9.52
C GLY A 371 -19.10 -13.77 -10.65
N ILE A 372 -18.40 -12.86 -11.35
CA ILE A 372 -18.90 -12.21 -12.58
C ILE A 372 -19.14 -13.26 -13.68
N GLY A 373 -18.18 -14.18 -13.88
CA GLY A 373 -18.33 -15.27 -14.85
C GLY A 373 -19.56 -16.14 -14.57
N LEU A 374 -19.75 -16.57 -13.31
CA LEU A 374 -20.89 -17.36 -12.88
C LEU A 374 -22.21 -16.58 -12.98
N MET A 375 -22.21 -15.29 -12.65
CA MET A 375 -23.39 -14.43 -12.77
C MET A 375 -23.93 -14.46 -14.20
N PHE A 376 -23.07 -14.27 -15.20
CA PHE A 376 -23.49 -14.29 -16.60
C PHE A 376 -23.81 -15.70 -17.12
N ALA A 377 -22.98 -16.69 -16.75
CA ALA A 377 -23.14 -18.04 -17.29
C ALA A 377 -24.34 -18.79 -16.71
N LYS A 378 -24.68 -18.56 -15.43
CA LYS A 378 -25.87 -19.12 -14.78
C LYS A 378 -27.08 -18.19 -14.86
N ARG A 379 -26.89 -16.93 -15.26
CA ARG A 379 -27.91 -15.86 -15.21
C ARG A 379 -28.47 -15.64 -13.79
N GLN A 380 -27.60 -15.78 -12.79
CA GLN A 380 -27.95 -15.65 -11.38
C GLN A 380 -27.24 -14.42 -10.80
N TRP A 381 -28.00 -13.35 -10.53
CA TRP A 381 -27.49 -12.07 -10.03
C TRP A 381 -26.84 -12.18 -8.65
N MET A 382 -27.18 -13.21 -7.88
CA MET A 382 -26.60 -13.47 -6.57
C MET A 382 -25.08 -13.66 -6.62
N PHE A 383 -24.53 -14.30 -7.66
CA PHE A 383 -23.08 -14.42 -7.79
C PHE A 383 -22.40 -13.07 -7.95
N GLY A 384 -23.01 -12.14 -8.69
CA GLY A 384 -22.52 -10.77 -8.83
C GLY A 384 -22.59 -9.99 -7.53
N ALA A 385 -23.69 -10.15 -6.77
CA ALA A 385 -23.84 -9.50 -5.47
C ALA A 385 -22.85 -10.05 -4.43
N ALA A 386 -22.62 -11.36 -4.39
CA ALA A 386 -21.63 -11.99 -3.52
C ALA A 386 -20.20 -11.57 -3.89
N ALA A 387 -19.87 -11.52 -5.19
CA ALA A 387 -18.61 -11.01 -5.69
C ALA A 387 -18.38 -9.54 -5.30
N ALA A 388 -19.39 -8.69 -5.49
CA ALA A 388 -19.34 -7.29 -5.09
C ALA A 388 -19.15 -7.14 -3.57
N ALA A 389 -19.86 -7.92 -2.76
CA ALA A 389 -19.76 -7.84 -1.30
C ALA A 389 -18.37 -8.25 -0.80
N LEU A 390 -17.82 -9.33 -1.35
CA LEU A 390 -16.46 -9.79 -1.08
C LEU A 390 -15.42 -8.78 -1.57
N GLY A 391 -15.55 -8.28 -2.80
CA GLY A 391 -14.67 -7.27 -3.37
C GLY A 391 -14.66 -5.97 -2.54
N THR A 392 -15.82 -5.54 -2.06
CA THR A 392 -15.95 -4.41 -1.14
C THR A 392 -15.20 -4.68 0.15
N THR A 393 -15.49 -5.80 0.81
CA THR A 393 -14.97 -6.10 2.16
C THR A 393 -13.46 -6.30 2.13
N ALA A 394 -12.94 -7.08 1.18
CA ALA A 394 -11.52 -7.39 1.08
C ALA A 394 -10.69 -6.16 0.69
N LEU A 395 -11.14 -5.37 -0.28
CA LEU A 395 -10.42 -4.15 -0.68
C LEU A 395 -10.54 -3.03 0.36
N LEU A 396 -11.68 -2.90 1.03
CA LEU A 396 -11.83 -1.97 2.15
C LEU A 396 -10.86 -2.34 3.27
N PHE A 397 -10.85 -3.61 3.68
CA PHE A 397 -9.96 -4.11 4.72
C PHE A 397 -8.49 -3.89 4.36
N ALA A 398 -8.09 -4.21 3.12
CA ALA A 398 -6.73 -3.99 2.64
C ALA A 398 -6.30 -2.51 2.68
N ASN A 399 -7.24 -1.58 2.50
CA ASN A 399 -6.96 -0.15 2.38
C ASN A 399 -7.11 0.63 3.71
N THR A 400 -7.86 0.10 4.69
CA THR A 400 -8.14 0.80 5.95
C THR A 400 -7.48 0.17 7.16
N VAL A 401 -7.20 -1.12 7.13
CA VAL A 401 -6.49 -1.81 8.20
C VAL A 401 -4.99 -1.70 7.96
N GLU A 402 -4.24 -1.46 9.04
CA GLU A 402 -2.78 -1.45 9.01
C GLU A 402 -2.25 -2.86 8.76
N ILE A 403 -2.19 -3.24 7.48
CA ILE A 403 -1.57 -4.48 7.03
C ILE A 403 -0.11 -4.17 6.69
N PRO A 404 0.86 -4.99 7.15
CA PRO A 404 2.24 -4.86 6.72
C PRO A 404 2.36 -4.85 5.19
N SER A 405 3.29 -4.05 4.65
CA SER A 405 3.50 -3.92 3.19
C SER A 405 2.31 -3.36 2.40
N HIS A 406 1.57 -2.42 3.00
CA HIS A 406 0.55 -1.65 2.30
C HIS A 406 1.13 -0.91 1.08
N ASP A 407 2.32 -0.32 1.23
CA ASP A 407 3.13 0.19 0.13
C ASP A 407 3.92 -0.94 -0.54
N VAL A 408 4.45 -0.69 -1.74
CA VAL A 408 5.12 -1.73 -2.54
C VAL A 408 6.50 -2.01 -1.95
N ALA A 409 6.52 -2.91 -0.97
CA ALA A 409 7.71 -3.35 -0.25
C ALA A 409 8.35 -4.61 -0.88
N ASN A 410 9.58 -4.85 -0.45
CA ASN A 410 10.30 -6.09 -0.73
C ASN A 410 9.61 -7.32 -0.12
N VAL A 411 9.86 -8.48 -0.72
CA VAL A 411 9.30 -9.76 -0.30
C VAL A 411 10.41 -10.66 0.23
N ALA A 412 10.09 -11.48 1.23
CA ALA A 412 10.93 -12.62 1.60
C ALA A 412 11.29 -13.48 0.37
N GLY A 413 12.59 -13.70 0.15
CA GLY A 413 13.11 -14.30 -1.09
C GLY A 413 12.58 -15.69 -1.46
N ILE A 414 12.00 -16.44 -0.53
CA ILE A 414 11.55 -17.82 -0.75
C ILE A 414 10.41 -17.93 -1.78
N LEU A 415 9.44 -17.01 -1.79
CA LEU A 415 8.36 -17.05 -2.80
C LEU A 415 8.82 -16.61 -4.19
N ALA A 416 9.90 -15.82 -4.29
CA ALA A 416 10.37 -15.26 -5.54
C ALA A 416 11.30 -16.21 -6.33
N THR A 417 11.84 -17.26 -5.69
CA THR A 417 12.84 -18.16 -6.27
C THR A 417 12.25 -19.47 -6.79
N SER A 418 11.12 -19.93 -6.26
CA SER A 418 10.53 -21.23 -6.62
C SER A 418 9.29 -21.09 -7.52
N ARG A 419 9.39 -21.56 -8.76
CA ARG A 419 8.25 -21.67 -9.69
C ARG A 419 7.11 -22.52 -9.14
N ILE A 420 7.44 -23.60 -8.44
CA ILE A 420 6.44 -24.51 -7.87
C ILE A 420 5.67 -23.77 -6.77
N LEU A 421 6.37 -23.07 -5.88
CA LEU A 421 5.72 -22.30 -4.82
C LEU A 421 4.87 -21.17 -5.39
N TYR A 422 5.35 -20.49 -6.43
CA TYR A 422 4.60 -19.46 -7.13
C TYR A 422 3.28 -19.98 -7.73
N ILE A 423 3.31 -21.10 -8.45
CA ILE A 423 2.08 -21.72 -8.99
C ILE A 423 1.17 -22.18 -7.86
N HIS A 424 1.74 -22.85 -6.85
CA HIS A 424 0.99 -23.35 -5.69
C HIS A 424 0.22 -22.24 -4.98
N VAL A 425 0.90 -21.13 -4.64
CA VAL A 425 0.27 -20.00 -3.94
C VAL A 425 -0.86 -19.40 -4.77
N ASN A 426 -0.70 -19.26 -6.08
CA ASN A 426 -1.79 -18.75 -6.94
C ASN A 426 -3.00 -19.68 -6.94
N VAL A 427 -2.80 -21.00 -7.04
CA VAL A 427 -3.88 -21.99 -7.00
C VAL A 427 -4.60 -21.96 -5.65
N VAL A 428 -3.84 -21.89 -4.54
CA VAL A 428 -4.39 -21.79 -3.18
C VAL A 428 -5.19 -20.49 -2.99
N ILE A 429 -4.68 -19.34 -3.45
CA ILE A 429 -5.41 -18.05 -3.37
C ILE A 429 -6.70 -18.13 -4.19
N ALA A 430 -6.68 -18.71 -5.40
CA ALA A 430 -7.87 -18.89 -6.21
C ALA A 430 -8.92 -19.81 -5.54
N ALA A 431 -8.47 -20.86 -4.84
CA ALA A 431 -9.36 -21.70 -4.04
C ALA A 431 -9.95 -20.94 -2.85
N TYR A 432 -9.15 -20.17 -2.12
CA TYR A 432 -9.63 -19.33 -1.03
C TYR A 432 -10.60 -18.25 -1.50
N ALA A 433 -10.40 -17.69 -2.70
CA ALA A 433 -11.34 -16.79 -3.32
C ALA A 433 -12.72 -17.43 -3.58
N LEU A 434 -12.74 -18.69 -4.02
CA LEU A 434 -13.98 -19.47 -4.16
C LEU A 434 -14.63 -19.76 -2.81
N ILE A 435 -13.87 -20.19 -1.80
CA ILE A 435 -14.40 -20.43 -0.45
C ILE A 435 -15.02 -19.15 0.13
N ALA A 436 -14.32 -18.02 -0.01
CA ALA A 436 -14.82 -16.71 0.43
C ALA A 436 -16.09 -16.31 -0.35
N LEU A 437 -16.15 -16.53 -1.66
CA LEU A 437 -17.36 -16.30 -2.46
C LEU A 437 -18.52 -17.19 -1.99
N GLY A 438 -18.22 -18.46 -1.69
CA GLY A 438 -19.16 -19.44 -1.13
C GLY A 438 -19.70 -19.00 0.23
N PHE A 439 -18.87 -18.42 1.09
CA PHE A 439 -19.30 -17.83 2.37
C PHE A 439 -20.34 -16.73 2.15
N PHE A 440 -20.12 -15.79 1.23
CA PHE A 440 -21.11 -14.74 0.95
C PHE A 440 -22.42 -15.31 0.40
N ILE A 441 -22.37 -16.38 -0.40
CA ILE A 441 -23.59 -17.06 -0.88
C ILE A 441 -24.30 -17.81 0.26
N ALA A 442 -23.55 -18.41 1.18
CA ALA A 442 -24.13 -19.04 2.36
C ALA A 442 -24.87 -18.03 3.25
N LEU A 443 -24.41 -16.77 3.31
CA LEU A 443 -25.15 -15.70 4.01
C LEU A 443 -26.54 -15.44 3.36
N PHE A 444 -26.65 -15.52 2.03
CA PHE A 444 -27.97 -15.46 1.37
C PHE A 444 -28.86 -16.63 1.78
N TYR A 445 -28.32 -17.85 1.76
CA TYR A 445 -29.04 -19.05 2.22
C TYR A 445 -29.53 -18.87 3.66
N LEU A 446 -28.65 -18.42 4.55
CA LEU A 446 -28.95 -18.25 5.96
C LEU A 446 -30.02 -17.19 6.20
N GLY A 447 -29.97 -16.09 5.46
CA GLY A 447 -30.99 -15.04 5.49
C GLY A 447 -32.38 -15.59 5.11
N VAL A 448 -32.46 -16.34 4.01
CA VAL A 448 -33.73 -16.96 3.58
C VAL A 448 -34.23 -17.97 4.60
N TYR A 449 -33.32 -18.80 5.13
CA TYR A 449 -33.65 -19.87 6.07
C TYR A 449 -34.20 -19.33 7.40
N TYR A 450 -33.61 -18.29 7.98
CA TYR A 450 -34.05 -17.76 9.27
C TYR A 450 -35.21 -16.78 9.15
N PHE A 451 -35.19 -15.87 8.17
CA PHE A 451 -36.24 -14.85 8.09
C PHE A 451 -37.54 -15.42 7.54
N LYS A 452 -37.48 -16.31 6.53
CA LYS A 452 -38.65 -16.92 5.85
C LYS A 452 -39.76 -15.93 5.47
N THR A 453 -39.44 -14.65 5.31
CA THR A 453 -40.41 -13.60 4.94
C THR A 453 -40.63 -13.59 3.44
N ASP A 454 -41.77 -13.08 2.99
CA ASP A 454 -42.04 -12.88 1.56
C ASP A 454 -40.95 -12.04 0.88
N ALA A 455 -40.40 -11.06 1.62
CA ALA A 455 -39.27 -10.25 1.14
C ALA A 455 -38.01 -11.10 0.92
N ALA A 456 -37.61 -11.92 1.90
CA ALA A 456 -36.45 -12.80 1.78
C ALA A 456 -36.61 -13.82 0.64
N MET A 457 -37.82 -14.38 0.50
CA MET A 457 -38.19 -15.30 -0.57
C MET A 457 -38.14 -14.66 -1.96
N ARG A 458 -38.64 -13.43 -2.10
CA ARG A 458 -38.54 -12.64 -3.34
C ARG A 458 -37.09 -12.33 -3.69
N MET A 459 -36.29 -11.96 -2.70
CA MET A 459 -34.86 -11.69 -2.88
C MET A 459 -34.12 -12.93 -3.38
N ALA A 460 -34.37 -14.09 -2.78
CA ALA A 460 -33.77 -15.37 -3.19
C ALA A 460 -34.10 -15.73 -4.64
N SER A 461 -35.39 -15.68 -4.99
CA SER A 461 -35.88 -15.98 -6.33
C SER A 461 -35.28 -15.04 -7.38
N ALA A 462 -35.28 -13.73 -7.10
CA ALA A 462 -34.64 -12.75 -7.97
C ALA A 462 -33.12 -12.97 -8.09
N GLY A 463 -32.43 -13.29 -6.99
CA GLY A 463 -31.01 -13.59 -6.98
C GLY A 463 -30.63 -14.80 -7.83
N LEU A 464 -31.51 -15.80 -7.89
CA LEU A 464 -31.39 -16.99 -8.74
C LEU A 464 -31.83 -16.73 -10.20
N GLY A 465 -32.13 -15.48 -10.57
CA GLY A 465 -32.50 -15.10 -11.94
C GLY A 465 -33.97 -15.37 -12.28
N GLU A 466 -34.79 -15.75 -11.31
CA GLU A 466 -36.20 -16.10 -11.51
C GLU A 466 -37.15 -14.95 -11.13
N MET A 467 -36.98 -13.78 -11.76
CA MET A 467 -37.92 -12.66 -11.58
C MET A 467 -39.36 -13.10 -11.94
N ASP A 468 -40.34 -12.65 -11.15
CA ASP A 468 -41.78 -12.94 -11.29
C ASP A 468 -42.23 -14.41 -11.05
N LYS A 469 -41.35 -15.32 -10.60
CA LYS A 469 -41.74 -16.71 -10.26
C LYS A 469 -41.84 -16.92 -8.76
N SER A 470 -43.03 -17.30 -8.29
CA SER A 470 -43.24 -17.79 -6.92
C SER A 470 -42.77 -19.24 -6.81
N GLN A 471 -41.61 -19.45 -6.19
CA GLN A 471 -41.14 -20.77 -5.80
C GLN A 471 -41.38 -21.01 -4.30
N GLY A 472 -41.62 -22.26 -3.92
CA GLY A 472 -41.72 -22.64 -2.50
C GLY A 472 -40.38 -22.50 -1.77
N PRO A 473 -40.37 -22.23 -0.44
CA PRO A 473 -39.17 -22.09 0.40
C PRO A 473 -38.14 -23.21 0.24
N GLN A 474 -38.60 -24.46 0.19
CA GLN A 474 -37.71 -25.63 0.09
C GLN A 474 -36.96 -25.67 -1.24
N LYS A 475 -37.61 -25.31 -2.34
CA LYS A 475 -36.99 -25.29 -3.67
C LYS A 475 -35.94 -24.18 -3.76
N LEU A 476 -36.26 -22.99 -3.25
CA LEU A 476 -35.32 -21.87 -3.23
C LEU A 476 -34.10 -22.16 -2.37
N LEU A 477 -34.30 -22.71 -1.17
CA LEU A 477 -33.18 -23.13 -0.32
C LEU A 477 -32.30 -24.18 -1.00
N HIS A 478 -32.91 -25.16 -1.67
CA HIS A 478 -32.18 -26.17 -2.42
C HIS A 478 -31.41 -25.59 -3.62
N ASP A 479 -31.96 -24.61 -4.33
CA ASP A 479 -31.27 -23.97 -5.46
C ASP A 479 -30.12 -23.05 -4.98
N LEU A 480 -30.27 -22.40 -3.82
CA LEU A 480 -29.20 -21.66 -3.14
C LEU A 480 -28.09 -22.61 -2.64
N ASP A 481 -28.46 -23.74 -2.04
CA ASP A 481 -27.53 -24.78 -1.61
C ASP A 481 -26.73 -25.34 -2.79
N LYS A 482 -27.40 -25.63 -3.92
CA LYS A 482 -26.71 -26.02 -5.17
C LYS A 482 -25.72 -24.96 -5.64
N ALA A 483 -26.07 -23.68 -5.60
CA ALA A 483 -25.16 -22.60 -6.00
C ALA A 483 -23.92 -22.55 -5.10
N HIS A 484 -24.10 -22.74 -3.79
CA HIS A 484 -23.03 -22.83 -2.82
C HIS A 484 -22.14 -24.07 -3.03
N VAL A 485 -22.74 -25.25 -3.18
CA VAL A 485 -22.04 -26.52 -3.40
C VAL A 485 -21.22 -26.49 -4.69
N VAL A 486 -21.75 -25.90 -5.78
CA VAL A 486 -20.99 -25.73 -7.03
C VAL A 486 -19.70 -24.94 -6.81
N ILE A 487 -19.74 -23.88 -6.01
CA ILE A 487 -18.54 -23.08 -5.71
C ILE A 487 -17.57 -23.84 -4.82
N LEU A 488 -18.06 -24.54 -3.79
CA LEU A 488 -17.19 -25.33 -2.93
C LEU A 488 -16.54 -26.50 -3.66
N GLN A 489 -17.25 -27.18 -4.56
CA GLN A 489 -16.68 -28.23 -5.40
C GLN A 489 -15.55 -27.69 -6.28
N LEU A 490 -15.72 -26.50 -6.87
CA LEU A 490 -14.66 -25.84 -7.63
C LEU A 490 -13.46 -25.49 -6.73
N ALA A 491 -13.71 -25.04 -5.50
CA ALA A 491 -12.65 -24.71 -4.55
C ALA A 491 -11.82 -25.94 -4.15
N PHE A 492 -12.48 -27.05 -3.81
CA PHE A 492 -11.81 -28.29 -3.41
C PHE A 492 -11.06 -28.93 -4.57
N TRP A 493 -11.61 -28.85 -5.79
CA TRP A 493 -10.88 -29.29 -6.99
C TRP A 493 -9.56 -28.53 -7.18
N LEU A 494 -9.54 -27.22 -6.96
CA LEU A 494 -8.30 -26.43 -7.00
C LEU A 494 -7.33 -26.78 -5.86
N LEU A 495 -7.83 -27.18 -4.69
CA LEU A 495 -7.00 -27.65 -3.57
C LEU A 495 -6.48 -29.08 -3.77
N GLY A 496 -7.00 -29.81 -4.77
CA GLY A 496 -6.67 -31.22 -4.99
C GLY A 496 -7.29 -32.15 -3.93
N VAL A 497 -8.44 -31.76 -3.37
CA VAL A 497 -9.21 -32.51 -2.35
C VAL A 497 -10.50 -33.06 -2.95
#